data_AF-A0A1B6GJP6-F1
#
_entry.id   AF-A0A1B6GJP6-F1
#
_cell.length_a   1.000
_cell.length_b   1.000
_cell.length_c   1.000
_cell.angle_alpha   90.00
_cell.angle_beta   90.00
_cell.angle_gamma   90.00
#
_symmetry.space_group_name_H-M   'P 1'
#
loop_
_entity.id
_entity.type
_entity.pdbx_description
1 polymer ?
#
loop_
_entity_poly.entity_id
_entity_poly.type
_entity_poly.pdbx_seq_one_letter_code
_entity_poly.pdbx_strand_id
1 'polypeptide(L)'
;ALNELDAGVCEGLSYEEMQDKFPQEFAWRDQDKLRYRYPWGESYVDIMARLAPVLLELEHENNLLTISHQAVLRCILGYFLNKSLDELPYLNVPLHTVIKLTTEGYKSSIEFIKLNVECVDTYRKQPKNCSVARSAEDALLTVPAHFDNIWPTPKTLIGQH
;
A
#
# COMPACT_ATOMS: atom_id res chain seq x y z
N ALA A 1 6.61 -5.67 -15.10
CA ALA A 1 7.36 -4.96 -14.04
C ALA A 1 6.54 -3.93 -13.26
N LEU A 2 5.48 -3.32 -13.83
CA LEU A 2 4.67 -2.28 -13.18
C LEU A 2 3.31 -2.75 -12.60
N ASN A 3 3.08 -4.07 -12.58
CA ASN A 3 1.91 -4.65 -11.93
C ASN A 3 1.98 -4.40 -10.40
N GLU A 4 0.82 -4.32 -9.75
CA GLU A 4 0.76 -4.12 -8.30
C GLU A 4 1.45 -5.26 -7.52
N LEU A 5 1.75 -5.01 -6.25
CA LEU A 5 2.14 -6.02 -5.26
C LEU A 5 1.19 -7.22 -5.31
N ASP A 6 1.74 -8.42 -5.48
CA ASP A 6 0.97 -9.66 -5.33
C ASP A 6 0.76 -9.98 -3.84
N ALA A 7 -0.49 -9.98 -3.37
CA ALA A 7 -0.85 -10.32 -2.00
C ALA A 7 -1.00 -11.84 -1.76
N GLY A 8 -0.76 -12.68 -2.77
CA GLY A 8 -0.81 -14.14 -2.68
C GLY A 8 -2.15 -14.65 -2.16
N VAL A 9 -2.14 -15.42 -1.08
CA VAL A 9 -3.37 -15.94 -0.45
C VAL A 9 -4.32 -14.85 0.08
N CYS A 10 -3.84 -13.62 0.20
CA CYS A 10 -4.63 -12.47 0.66
C CYS A 10 -5.16 -11.61 -0.50
N GLU A 11 -4.98 -12.01 -1.75
CA GLU A 11 -5.53 -11.31 -2.91
C GLU A 11 -7.06 -11.18 -2.85
N GLY A 12 -7.55 -9.99 -3.18
CA GLY A 12 -8.99 -9.69 -3.21
C GLY A 12 -9.69 -9.58 -1.85
N LEU A 13 -8.98 -9.71 -0.73
CA LEU A 13 -9.55 -9.59 0.61
C LEU A 13 -9.57 -8.14 1.12
N SER A 14 -10.61 -7.77 1.87
CA SER A 14 -10.61 -6.54 2.66
C SER A 14 -9.69 -6.66 3.89
N TYR A 15 -9.32 -5.55 4.53
CA TYR A 15 -8.49 -5.60 5.75
C TYR A 15 -9.19 -6.33 6.91
N GLU A 16 -10.52 -6.22 7.00
CA GLU A 16 -11.37 -6.94 7.94
C GLU A 16 -11.32 -8.44 7.67
N GLU A 17 -11.52 -8.86 6.42
CA GLU A 17 -11.43 -10.27 6.05
C GLU A 17 -10.03 -10.84 6.28
N MET A 18 -8.98 -10.05 6.05
CA MET A 18 -7.60 -10.42 6.36
C MET A 18 -7.39 -10.60 7.86
N GLN A 19 -7.93 -9.70 8.69
CA GLN A 19 -7.86 -9.82 10.15
C GLN A 19 -8.63 -11.04 10.66
N ASP A 20 -9.76 -11.39 10.03
CA ASP A 20 -10.57 -12.55 10.42
C ASP A 20 -9.94 -13.89 9.97
N LYS A 21 -9.48 -13.98 8.71
CA LYS A 21 -8.97 -15.23 8.11
C LYS A 21 -7.49 -15.46 8.43
N PHE A 22 -6.68 -14.40 8.45
CA PHE A 22 -5.22 -14.45 8.58
C PHE A 22 -4.65 -13.43 9.59
N PRO A 23 -5.10 -13.43 10.86
CA PRO A 23 -4.70 -12.44 11.86
C PRO A 23 -3.18 -12.40 12.11
N GLN A 24 -2.51 -13.55 12.06
CA GLN A 24 -1.07 -13.66 12.28
C GLN A 24 -0.27 -13.00 11.15
N GLU A 25 -0.65 -13.31 9.89
CA GLU A 25 -0.03 -12.74 8.70
C GLU A 25 -0.20 -11.21 8.67
N PHE A 26 -1.39 -10.73 9.05
CA PHE A 26 -1.68 -9.29 9.13
C PHE A 26 -0.82 -8.59 10.20
N ALA A 27 -0.63 -9.21 11.37
CA ALA A 27 0.23 -8.67 12.41
C ALA A 27 1.72 -8.69 12.03
N TRP A 28 2.24 -9.78 11.47
CA TRP A 28 3.63 -9.86 11.03
C TRP A 28 3.94 -8.87 9.93
N ARG A 29 3.01 -8.64 9.01
CA ARG A 29 3.19 -7.60 8.00
C ARG A 29 3.20 -6.20 8.59
N ASP A 30 2.39 -5.95 9.61
CA ASP A 30 2.42 -4.65 10.29
C ASP A 30 3.72 -4.44 11.08
N GLN A 31 4.42 -5.52 11.49
CA GLN A 31 5.72 -5.43 12.16
C GLN A 31 6.86 -5.08 11.18
N ASP A 32 6.93 -5.75 10.03
CA ASP A 32 7.93 -5.46 8.99
C ASP A 32 7.30 -5.45 7.60
N LYS A 33 6.62 -4.35 7.28
CA LYS A 33 5.92 -4.18 6.01
C LYS A 33 6.85 -4.19 4.79
N LEU A 34 8.14 -3.88 4.99
CA LEU A 34 9.12 -3.85 3.92
C LEU A 34 9.48 -5.26 3.47
N ARG A 35 9.84 -6.14 4.41
CA ARG A 35 10.41 -7.47 4.13
C ARG A 35 9.38 -8.59 4.17
N TYR A 36 8.30 -8.40 4.91
CA TYR A 36 7.30 -9.44 5.04
C TYR A 36 6.64 -9.75 3.68
N ARG A 37 6.51 -11.04 3.40
CA ARG A 37 5.91 -11.59 2.19
C ARG A 37 4.71 -12.42 2.60
N TYR A 38 3.53 -12.11 2.06
CA TYR A 38 2.37 -12.98 2.24
C TYR A 38 2.67 -14.37 1.65
N PRO A 39 2.06 -15.45 2.17
CA PRO A 39 2.18 -16.75 1.52
C PRO A 39 1.83 -16.65 0.04
N TRP A 40 2.81 -17.01 -0.80
CA TRP A 40 2.74 -17.01 -2.27
C TRP A 40 2.61 -15.62 -2.92
N GLY A 41 2.85 -14.55 -2.17
CA GLY A 41 2.84 -13.17 -2.67
C GLY A 41 4.24 -12.56 -2.75
N GLU A 42 4.28 -11.22 -2.76
CA GLU A 42 5.46 -10.37 -2.82
C GLU A 42 5.63 -9.52 -1.55
N SER A 43 6.88 -9.19 -1.24
CA SER A 43 7.27 -8.13 -0.31
C SER A 43 7.61 -6.84 -1.06
N TYR A 44 7.78 -5.71 -0.35
CA TYR A 44 8.28 -4.48 -1.00
C TYR A 44 9.70 -4.67 -1.55
N VAL A 45 10.53 -5.52 -0.93
CA VAL A 45 11.87 -5.86 -1.43
C VAL A 45 11.77 -6.55 -2.80
N ASP A 46 10.79 -7.44 -3.00
CA ASP A 46 10.58 -8.12 -4.27
C ASP A 46 10.17 -7.13 -5.37
N ILE A 47 9.29 -6.17 -5.03
CA ILE A 47 8.90 -5.09 -5.93
C ILE A 47 10.11 -4.25 -6.34
N MET A 48 10.93 -3.83 -5.37
CA MET A 48 12.14 -3.06 -5.64
C MET A 48 13.08 -3.82 -6.59
N ALA A 49 13.25 -5.13 -6.39
CA ALA A 49 14.08 -5.95 -7.26
C ALA A 49 13.57 -5.99 -8.70
N ARG A 50 12.25 -6.20 -8.92
CA ARG A 50 11.68 -6.20 -10.28
C ARG A 50 11.53 -4.82 -10.91
N LEU A 51 11.53 -3.75 -10.11
CA LEU A 51 11.51 -2.37 -10.59
C LEU A 51 12.89 -1.82 -10.96
N ALA A 52 13.98 -2.46 -10.52
CA ALA A 52 15.34 -2.04 -10.87
C ALA A 52 15.54 -1.69 -12.37
N PRO A 53 15.12 -2.53 -13.35
CA PRO A 53 15.24 -2.17 -14.77
C PRO A 53 14.36 -0.97 -15.17
N VAL A 54 13.16 -0.85 -14.58
CA VAL A 54 12.26 0.27 -14.86
C VAL A 54 12.84 1.58 -14.33
N LEU A 55 13.40 1.58 -13.12
CA LEU A 55 14.03 2.77 -12.53
C LEU A 55 15.17 3.30 -13.41
N LEU A 56 15.97 2.41 -13.99
CA LEU A 56 17.04 2.79 -14.91
C LEU A 56 16.51 3.48 -16.17
N GLU A 57 15.41 2.99 -16.73
CA GLU A 57 14.74 3.64 -17.87
C GLU A 57 14.16 5.01 -17.46
N LEU A 58 13.54 5.10 -16.28
CA LEU A 58 12.99 6.36 -15.76
C LEU A 58 14.06 7.43 -15.50
N GLU A 59 15.28 7.04 -15.13
CA GLU A 59 16.41 7.98 -14.97
C GLU A 59 16.95 8.50 -16.31
N HIS A 60 16.78 7.74 -17.38
CA HIS A 60 17.28 8.13 -18.70
C HIS A 60 16.34 9.10 -19.42
N GLU A 61 15.05 9.01 -19.14
CA GLU A 61 14.01 9.82 -19.78
C GLU A 61 13.76 11.14 -19.04
N ASN A 62 13.52 12.23 -19.78
CA ASN A 62 13.31 13.55 -19.19
C ASN A 62 11.85 13.78 -18.79
N ASN A 63 10.93 13.68 -19.75
CA ASN A 63 9.51 13.95 -19.56
C ASN A 63 8.73 12.66 -19.80
N LEU A 64 8.34 12.00 -18.72
CA LEU A 64 7.60 10.75 -18.75
C LEU A 64 6.36 10.82 -17.86
N LEU A 65 5.37 10.00 -18.17
CA LEU A 65 4.18 9.79 -17.35
C LEU A 65 4.07 8.31 -17.03
N THR A 66 4.21 7.97 -15.75
CA THR A 66 4.00 6.61 -15.25
C THR A 66 2.64 6.51 -14.59
N ILE A 67 1.78 5.64 -15.12
CA ILE A 67 0.50 5.27 -14.50
C ILE A 67 0.68 3.85 -13.94
N SER A 68 0.55 3.70 -12.63
CA SER A 68 0.76 2.43 -11.94
C SER A 68 -0.04 2.39 -10.63
N HIS A 69 0.34 1.50 -9.73
CA HIS A 69 -0.39 1.16 -8.52
C HIS A 69 0.32 1.65 -7.26
N GLN A 70 -0.35 1.57 -6.11
CA GLN A 70 0.08 2.22 -4.89
C GLN A 70 1.45 1.70 -4.40
N ALA A 71 1.67 0.39 -4.33
CA ALA A 71 2.95 -0.13 -3.82
C ALA A 71 4.11 0.13 -4.78
N VAL A 72 3.86 0.00 -6.09
CA VAL A 72 4.84 0.30 -7.15
C VAL A 72 5.24 1.77 -7.14
N LEU A 73 4.26 2.69 -7.09
CA LEU A 73 4.52 4.13 -7.05
C LEU A 73 5.27 4.54 -5.78
N ARG A 74 5.02 3.88 -4.64
CA ARG A 74 5.82 4.09 -3.42
C ARG A 74 7.28 3.71 -3.62
N CYS A 75 7.58 2.59 -4.30
CA CYS A 75 8.96 2.21 -4.60
C CYS A 75 9.64 3.22 -5.54
N ILE A 76 8.94 3.67 -6.59
CA ILE A 76 9.46 4.67 -7.53
C ILE A 76 9.73 6.00 -6.81
N LEU A 77 8.75 6.51 -6.06
CA LEU A 77 8.91 7.75 -5.29
C LEU A 77 9.98 7.61 -4.21
N GLY A 78 10.03 6.48 -3.51
CA GLY A 78 11.02 6.21 -2.49
C GLY A 78 12.45 6.26 -3.03
N TYR A 79 12.67 5.74 -4.24
CA TYR A 79 13.94 5.82 -4.95
C TYR A 79 14.32 7.28 -5.26
N PHE A 80 13.49 8.01 -6.00
CA PHE A 80 13.83 9.37 -6.44
C PHE A 80 13.85 10.41 -5.31
N LEU A 81 13.10 10.20 -4.23
CA LEU A 81 13.10 11.08 -3.07
C LEU A 81 14.15 10.67 -2.02
N ASN A 82 14.97 9.65 -2.30
CA ASN A 82 15.98 9.10 -1.40
C ASN A 82 15.42 8.81 0.01
N LYS A 83 14.26 8.13 0.05
CA LYS A 83 13.57 7.78 1.29
C LYS A 83 14.20 6.56 1.93
N SER A 84 14.15 6.50 3.26
CA SER A 84 14.61 5.33 3.98
C SER A 84 13.71 4.12 3.69
N LEU A 85 14.28 2.92 3.81
CA LEU A 85 13.55 1.68 3.57
C LEU A 85 12.36 1.49 4.53
N ASP A 86 12.44 2.07 5.74
CA ASP A 86 11.36 2.01 6.72
C ASP A 86 10.19 2.94 6.35
N GLU A 87 10.47 4.08 5.71
CA GLU A 87 9.45 5.04 5.27
C GLU A 87 8.77 4.62 3.95
N LEU A 88 9.50 3.95 3.06
CA LEU A 88 9.08 3.64 1.70
C LEU A 88 7.69 2.96 1.62
N PRO A 89 7.40 1.88 2.40
CA PRO A 89 6.09 1.21 2.37
C PRO A 89 4.91 2.07 2.86
N TYR A 90 5.19 3.23 3.44
CA TYR A 90 4.23 4.15 4.05
C TYR A 90 4.19 5.53 3.37
N LEU A 91 4.87 5.70 2.24
CA LEU A 91 4.71 6.91 1.42
C LEU A 91 3.25 7.07 0.97
N ASN A 92 2.73 8.28 1.10
CA ASN A 92 1.36 8.57 0.71
C ASN A 92 1.27 8.75 -0.81
N VAL A 93 0.43 7.94 -1.45
CA VAL A 93 0.17 7.97 -2.89
C VAL A 93 -1.35 8.00 -3.07
N PRO A 94 -1.97 9.19 -3.02
CA PRO A 94 -3.42 9.32 -3.07
C PRO A 94 -3.97 9.03 -4.48
N LEU A 95 -5.19 8.48 -4.54
CA LEU A 95 -5.92 8.32 -5.79
C LEU A 95 -6.25 9.67 -6.43
N HIS A 96 -6.50 9.65 -7.75
CA HIS A 96 -6.87 10.82 -8.56
C HIS A 96 -5.96 12.05 -8.37
N THR A 97 -4.68 11.80 -8.11
CA THR A 97 -3.70 12.86 -7.89
C THR A 97 -2.50 12.60 -8.79
N VAL A 98 -2.13 13.60 -9.59
CA VAL A 98 -0.89 13.56 -10.35
C VAL A 98 0.24 14.00 -9.42
N ILE A 99 1.25 13.15 -9.27
CA ILE A 99 2.44 13.45 -8.48
C ILE A 99 3.53 13.88 -9.45
N LYS A 100 3.81 15.18 -9.48
CA LYS A 100 4.88 15.73 -10.30
C LYS A 100 6.17 15.72 -9.48
N LEU A 101 7.11 14.89 -9.90
CA LEU A 101 8.45 14.81 -9.36
C LEU A 101 9.38 15.61 -10.28
N THR A 102 10.14 16.56 -9.72
CA THR A 102 11.15 17.32 -10.45
C THR A 102 12.51 17.08 -9.81
N THR A 103 13.44 16.53 -10.57
CA THR A 103 14.81 16.22 -10.15
C THR A 103 15.80 17.22 -10.76
N GLU A 104 16.46 18.01 -9.93
CA GLU A 104 17.49 18.98 -10.32
C GLU A 104 18.81 18.59 -9.64
N GLY A 105 19.63 17.80 -10.34
CA GLY A 105 20.85 17.23 -9.79
C GLY A 105 20.54 16.32 -8.59
N TYR A 106 21.04 16.67 -7.41
CA TYR A 106 20.80 15.92 -6.16
C TYR A 106 19.53 16.35 -5.40
N LYS A 107 18.77 17.31 -5.94
CA LYS A 107 17.55 17.81 -5.30
C LYS A 107 16.33 17.26 -6.02
N SER A 108 15.44 16.64 -5.26
CA SER A 108 14.14 16.20 -5.75
C SER A 108 13.03 17.00 -5.05
N SER A 109 12.09 17.51 -5.82
CA SER A 109 10.89 18.20 -5.32
C SER A 109 9.63 17.50 -5.82
N ILE A 110 8.57 17.57 -5.02
CA ILE A 110 7.30 16.91 -5.28
C ILE A 110 6.17 17.93 -5.22
N GLU A 111 5.27 17.86 -6.20
CA GLU A 111 4.04 18.65 -6.27
C GLU A 111 2.86 17.69 -6.47
N PHE A 112 1.81 17.87 -5.67
CA PHE A 112 0.59 17.07 -5.76
C PHE A 112 -0.50 17.88 -6.46
N ILE A 113 -0.91 17.42 -7.63
CA ILE A 113 -1.96 18.05 -8.44
C ILE A 113 -3.20 17.17 -8.34
N LYS A 114 -4.11 17.51 -7.42
CA LYS A 114 -5.36 16.77 -7.22
C LYS A 114 -6.32 17.04 -8.36
N LEU A 115 -6.83 15.99 -8.99
CA LEU A 115 -7.87 16.07 -10.00
C LEU A 115 -9.22 16.28 -9.32
N ASN A 116 -10.12 17.00 -9.99
CA ASN A 116 -11.47 17.28 -9.46
C ASN A 116 -12.42 16.08 -9.64
N VAL A 117 -12.03 14.92 -9.09
CA VAL A 117 -12.79 13.66 -9.12
C VAL A 117 -12.71 13.02 -7.74
N GLU A 118 -13.85 12.76 -7.12
CA GLU A 118 -13.91 12.12 -5.80
C GLU A 118 -13.39 10.68 -5.85
N CYS A 119 -12.78 10.24 -4.75
CA CYS A 119 -12.24 8.89 -4.58
C CYS A 119 -12.20 8.50 -3.11
N VAL A 120 -12.11 7.19 -2.86
CA VAL A 120 -11.83 6.64 -1.53
C VAL A 120 -10.38 6.87 -1.13
N ASP A 121 -10.10 6.79 0.17
CA ASP A 121 -8.72 6.75 0.69
C ASP A 121 -8.30 5.29 0.89
N THR A 122 -7.17 4.91 0.29
CA THR A 122 -6.58 3.57 0.39
C THR A 122 -5.32 3.56 1.27
N TYR A 123 -5.00 4.71 1.89
CA TYR A 123 -3.83 4.87 2.72
C TYR A 123 -4.06 4.36 4.14
N ARG A 124 -3.47 3.20 4.46
CA ARG A 124 -3.42 2.67 5.83
C ARG A 124 -2.07 2.95 6.49
N LYS A 125 -2.10 3.70 7.60
CA LYS A 125 -0.94 3.92 8.49
C LYS A 125 -0.61 2.66 9.29
N GLN A 126 0.65 2.52 9.69
CA GLN A 126 1.03 1.46 10.63
C GLN A 126 0.26 1.63 11.95
N PRO A 127 -0.42 0.59 12.46
CA PRO A 127 -1.05 0.66 13.77
C PRO A 127 0.00 0.71 14.89
N LYS A 128 -0.37 1.26 16.04
CA LYS A 128 0.52 1.31 17.21
C LYS A 128 0.80 -0.09 17.76
N ASN A 129 -0.20 -0.96 17.76
CA ASN A 129 -0.09 -2.34 18.21
C ASN A 129 0.03 -3.27 17.00
N CYS A 130 1.24 -3.79 16.77
CA CYS A 130 1.53 -4.79 15.73
C CYS A 130 1.72 -6.20 16.31
N SER A 131 1.43 -6.42 17.59
CA SER A 131 1.57 -7.74 18.21
C SER A 131 0.62 -8.75 17.58
N VAL A 132 1.06 -10.01 17.47
CA VAL A 132 0.22 -11.12 17.00
C VAL A 132 -0.97 -11.36 17.94
N ALA A 133 -0.83 -11.02 19.23
CA ALA A 133 -1.87 -11.17 20.24
C ALA A 133 -2.80 -9.94 20.37
N ARG A 134 -2.74 -8.99 19.43
CA ARG A 134 -3.61 -7.79 19.44
C ARG A 134 -5.07 -8.14 19.17
N SER A 135 -5.99 -7.29 19.61
CA SER A 135 -7.41 -7.44 19.26
C SER A 135 -7.68 -7.02 17.81
N ALA A 136 -8.82 -7.42 17.25
CA ALA A 136 -9.21 -7.03 15.91
C ALA A 136 -9.42 -5.51 15.81
N GLU A 137 -9.98 -4.88 16.86
CA GLU A 137 -10.18 -3.43 16.90
C GLU A 137 -8.85 -2.67 16.84
N ASP A 138 -7.84 -3.13 17.59
CA ASP A 138 -6.49 -2.57 17.55
C ASP A 138 -5.84 -2.69 16.16
N ALA A 139 -6.05 -3.82 15.49
CA ALA A 139 -5.50 -4.09 14.17
C ALA A 139 -6.13 -3.23 13.07
N LEU A 140 -7.44 -2.98 13.19
CA LEU A 140 -8.25 -2.29 12.16
C LEU A 140 -8.37 -0.78 12.41
N LEU A 141 -7.86 -0.26 13.53
CA LEU A 141 -7.96 1.16 13.90
C LEU A 141 -7.45 2.14 12.83
N THR A 142 -6.46 1.74 12.03
CA THR A 142 -5.85 2.58 10.98
C THR A 142 -6.41 2.32 9.58
N VAL A 143 -7.39 1.42 9.44
CA VAL A 143 -8.04 1.11 8.16
C VAL A 143 -8.90 2.31 7.73
N PRO A 144 -8.70 2.85 6.51
CA PRO A 144 -9.53 3.93 6.01
C PRO A 144 -10.96 3.45 5.70
N ALA A 145 -11.90 4.39 5.72
CA ALA A 145 -13.29 4.10 5.37
C ALA A 145 -13.40 3.66 3.90
N HIS A 146 -14.17 2.60 3.65
CA HIS A 146 -14.51 2.10 2.33
C HIS A 146 -15.98 1.68 2.30
N PHE A 147 -16.55 1.53 1.10
CA PHE A 147 -18.00 1.38 0.92
C PHE A 147 -18.61 0.17 1.65
N ASP A 148 -17.86 -0.93 1.78
CA ASP A 148 -18.33 -2.13 2.50
C ASP A 148 -18.48 -1.91 4.02
N ASN A 149 -17.84 -0.88 4.58
CA ASN A 149 -17.97 -0.46 5.98
C ASN A 149 -19.06 0.60 6.21
N ILE A 150 -19.67 1.14 5.14
CA ILE A 150 -20.72 2.18 5.26
C ILE A 150 -22.12 1.54 5.40
N TRP A 151 -22.28 0.30 4.97
CA TRP A 151 -23.54 -0.44 5.12
C TRP A 151 -23.30 -1.69 5.97
N PRO A 152 -23.91 -1.81 7.16
CA PRO A 152 -23.79 -3.04 7.92
C PRO A 152 -24.35 -4.17 7.07
N THR A 153 -23.50 -5.13 6.72
CA THR A 153 -23.95 -6.40 6.16
C THR A 153 -24.98 -6.96 7.14
N PRO A 154 -26.24 -7.22 6.73
CA PRO A 154 -27.23 -7.77 7.64
C PRO A 154 -26.67 -9.09 8.17
N LYS A 155 -26.38 -9.14 9.47
CA LYS A 155 -25.98 -10.37 10.16
C LYS A 155 -27.04 -11.41 9.82
N THR A 156 -26.64 -12.44 9.09
CA THR A 156 -27.49 -13.56 8.72
C THR A 156 -28.08 -14.10 10.02
N LEU A 157 -29.40 -13.95 10.18
CA LEU A 157 -30.18 -14.62 11.21
C LEU A 157 -30.13 -16.12 10.92
N ILE A 158 -29.08 -16.80 11.38
CA ILE A 158 -29.03 -18.25 11.41
C ILE A 158 -28.83 -18.63 12.87
N GLY A 159 -29.90 -19.09 13.51
CA GLY A 159 -29.81 -19.70 14.84
C GLY A 159 -30.98 -19.44 15.79
N GLN A 160 -32.22 -19.58 15.34
CA GLN A 160 -33.31 -20.01 16.23
C GLN A 160 -34.20 -20.99 15.46
N HIS A 161 -33.92 -22.29 15.62
CA HIS A 161 -34.90 -23.37 15.74
C HIS A 161 -34.18 -24.61 16.28
#